data_AF-A0A0N0V1T5-F1
#
_entry.id   AF-A0A0N0V1T5-F1
#
_cell.length_a   1.000
_cell.length_b   1.000
_cell.length_c   1.000
_cell.angle_alpha   90.00
_cell.angle_beta   90.00
_cell.angle_gamma   90.00
#
_symmetry.space_group_name_H-M   'P 1'
#
loop_
_entity.id
_entity.type
_entity.pdbx_description
1 polymer ?
#
loop_
_entity_poly.entity_id
_entity_poly.type
_entity_poly.pdbx_seq_one_letter_code
_entity_poly.pdbx_strand_id
1 'polypeptide(L)'
;MKKQIILILIISIFFADIVSAKWIATINAQGEHLKGQSKSVISIGIADSMKQVSAPPTAPLFSCEMVLYDSNWTKKLAKDIRNENDETTNSWIIAINPGGNVASPFDSKKSTIKWDPSQFGDGTFKLISGWQADGECVIPDMRLETQMDVWGGNETLYFLIIQEKNFETTN
;
A
#
# COMPACT_ATOMS: atom_id res chain seq x y z
N MET A 1 -63.14 12.63 26.40
CA MET A 1 -62.15 13.09 25.39
C MET A 1 -60.86 12.30 25.58
N LYS A 2 -60.56 11.33 24.69
CA LYS A 2 -59.34 10.51 24.75
C LYS A 2 -58.28 11.16 23.85
N LYS A 3 -57.17 11.62 24.44
CA LYS A 3 -56.01 12.16 23.71
C LYS A 3 -55.20 10.99 23.14
N GLN A 4 -55.18 10.83 21.83
CA GLN A 4 -54.25 9.93 21.14
C GLN A 4 -52.88 10.60 21.05
N ILE A 5 -51.90 9.99 21.70
CA ILE A 5 -50.48 10.37 21.62
C ILE A 5 -49.91 9.69 20.37
N ILE A 6 -49.58 10.47 19.35
CA ILE A 6 -48.89 9.99 18.14
C ILE A 6 -47.41 9.92 18.48
N LEU A 7 -46.89 8.70 18.59
CA LEU A 7 -45.46 8.42 18.76
C LEU A 7 -44.80 8.47 17.38
N ILE A 8 -44.04 9.53 17.09
CA ILE A 8 -43.25 9.65 15.86
C ILE A 8 -41.95 8.87 16.05
N LEU A 9 -41.86 7.71 15.39
CA LEU A 9 -40.65 6.89 15.36
C LEU A 9 -39.68 7.50 14.34
N ILE A 10 -38.63 8.19 14.82
CA ILE A 10 -37.55 8.70 13.97
C ILE A 10 -36.62 7.52 13.66
N ILE A 11 -36.75 6.96 12.46
CA ILE A 11 -35.83 5.96 11.93
C ILE A 11 -34.59 6.70 11.42
N SER A 12 -33.54 6.74 12.22
CA SER A 12 -32.22 7.21 11.79
C SER A 12 -31.61 6.19 10.84
N ILE A 13 -31.74 6.44 9.53
CA ILE A 13 -31.06 5.66 8.49
C ILE A 13 -29.58 6.07 8.53
N PHE A 14 -28.75 5.24 9.14
CA PHE A 14 -27.31 5.31 8.98
C PHE A 14 -26.97 4.85 7.57
N PHE A 15 -26.71 5.79 6.66
CA PHE A 15 -26.04 5.49 5.40
C PHE A 15 -24.59 5.13 5.73
N ALA A 16 -24.28 3.83 5.78
CA ALA A 16 -22.90 3.39 5.67
C ALA A 16 -22.46 3.72 4.24
N ASP A 17 -21.50 4.62 4.08
CA ASP A 17 -20.84 4.86 2.80
C ASP A 17 -20.18 3.55 2.36
N ILE A 18 -20.87 2.79 1.50
CA ILE A 18 -20.30 1.62 0.85
C ILE A 18 -19.34 2.18 -0.20
N VAL A 19 -18.10 2.42 0.20
CA VAL A 19 -17.01 2.61 -0.74
C VAL A 19 -16.80 1.27 -1.44
N SER A 20 -17.32 1.13 -2.65
CA SER A 20 -17.03 -0.01 -3.51
C SER A 20 -15.58 0.12 -3.97
N ALA A 21 -14.69 -0.66 -3.36
CA ALA A 21 -13.33 -0.78 -3.82
C ALA A 21 -13.26 -1.87 -4.89
N LYS A 22 -12.71 -1.54 -6.06
CA LYS A 22 -12.48 -2.52 -7.13
C LYS A 22 -11.44 -3.54 -6.67
N TRP A 23 -10.35 -3.05 -6.09
CA TRP A 23 -9.37 -3.87 -5.39
C TRP A 23 -8.52 -3.05 -4.43
N ILE A 24 -8.07 -3.68 -3.35
CA ILE A 24 -7.12 -3.11 -2.38
C ILE A 24 -6.16 -4.22 -1.97
N ALA A 25 -4.87 -4.02 -2.26
CA ALA A 25 -3.82 -4.91 -1.82
C ALA A 25 -3.11 -4.37 -0.59
N THR A 26 -2.88 -5.25 0.38
CA THR A 26 -2.08 -4.95 1.58
C THR A 26 -0.69 -5.53 1.39
N ILE A 27 0.32 -4.69 1.58
CA ILE A 27 1.73 -5.06 1.49
C ILE A 27 2.33 -4.95 2.88
N ASN A 28 2.96 -6.02 3.34
CA ASN A 28 3.53 -6.14 4.66
C ASN A 28 5.05 -6.23 4.54
N ALA A 29 5.79 -5.44 5.31
CA ALA A 29 7.22 -5.60 5.47
C ALA A 29 7.52 -6.13 6.88
N GLN A 30 8.45 -7.06 6.97
CA GLN A 30 8.93 -7.65 8.23
C GLN A 30 10.45 -7.63 8.24
N GLY A 31 11.04 -6.81 9.11
CA GLY A 31 12.47 -6.85 9.42
C GLY A 31 12.81 -7.84 10.52
N GLU A 32 14.08 -7.93 10.89
CA GLU A 32 14.53 -8.72 12.04
C GLU A 32 13.87 -8.24 13.35
N HIS A 33 13.56 -9.18 14.26
CA HIS A 33 13.06 -8.84 15.60
C HIS A 33 14.20 -8.38 16.49
N LEU A 34 14.55 -7.10 16.37
CA LEU A 34 15.54 -6.41 17.20
C LEU A 34 14.83 -5.67 18.35
N LYS A 35 14.80 -4.33 18.29
CA LYS A 35 14.09 -3.48 19.24
C LYS A 35 13.09 -2.58 18.50
N GLY A 36 11.98 -2.24 19.14
CA GLY A 36 10.98 -1.35 18.58
C GLY A 36 10.14 -1.98 17.47
N GLN A 37 9.70 -1.18 16.50
CA GLN A 37 8.86 -1.61 15.40
C GLN A 37 9.65 -2.48 14.40
N SER A 38 9.18 -3.69 14.13
CA SER A 38 9.79 -4.60 13.12
C SER A 38 8.86 -4.94 11.96
N LYS A 39 7.64 -4.41 11.99
CA LYS A 39 6.60 -4.63 10.98
C LYS A 39 6.12 -3.30 10.45
N SER A 40 5.92 -3.20 9.14
CA SER A 40 5.22 -2.07 8.52
C SER A 40 4.20 -2.57 7.52
N VAL A 41 3.11 -1.82 7.35
CA VAL A 41 1.99 -2.19 6.50
C VAL A 41 1.56 -0.97 5.69
N ILE A 42 1.41 -1.17 4.38
CA ILE A 42 0.81 -0.19 3.48
C ILE A 42 -0.35 -0.82 2.71
N SER A 43 -1.25 0.02 2.20
CA SER A 43 -2.31 -0.42 1.28
C SER A 43 -2.34 0.40 0.01
N ILE A 44 -2.42 -0.26 -1.13
CA ILE A 44 -2.60 0.36 -2.44
C ILE A 44 -3.87 -0.19 -3.08
N GLY A 45 -4.49 0.56 -3.99
CA GLY A 45 -5.70 0.07 -4.64
C GLY A 45 -6.39 1.07 -5.54
N ILE A 46 -7.46 0.59 -6.14
CA ILE A 46 -8.37 1.35 -7.00
C ILE A 46 -9.80 1.19 -6.46
N ALA A 47 -10.52 2.30 -6.33
CA ALA A 47 -11.90 2.33 -5.87
C ALA A 47 -12.66 3.50 -6.51
N ASP A 48 -13.98 3.53 -6.40
CA ASP A 48 -14.80 4.62 -6.97
C ASP A 48 -14.52 5.99 -6.32
N SER A 49 -13.93 5.98 -5.13
CA SER A 49 -13.50 7.20 -4.43
C SER A 49 -12.05 7.09 -3.99
N MET A 50 -11.31 8.18 -4.22
CA MET A 50 -9.94 8.29 -3.76
C MET A 50 -9.87 8.32 -2.23
N LYS A 51 -8.89 7.61 -1.67
CA LYS A 51 -8.63 7.61 -0.23
C LYS A 51 -7.14 7.52 0.05
N GLN A 52 -6.61 8.60 0.59
CA GLN A 52 -5.24 8.66 1.10
C GLN A 52 -5.25 8.74 2.62
N VAL A 53 -4.38 7.98 3.27
CA VAL A 53 -4.17 8.05 4.72
C VAL A 53 -2.70 8.30 4.96
N SER A 54 -2.39 9.38 5.67
CA SER A 54 -1.01 9.70 6.07
C SER A 54 -0.38 8.56 6.85
N ALA A 55 0.91 8.33 6.61
CA ALA A 55 1.68 7.42 7.45
C ALA A 55 1.70 7.94 8.90
N PRO A 56 1.68 7.04 9.91
CA PRO A 56 1.94 7.46 11.27
C PRO A 56 3.35 8.07 11.40
N PRO A 57 3.63 8.84 12.45
CA PRO A 57 5.00 9.27 12.75
C PRO A 57 5.94 8.05 12.85
N THR A 58 7.15 8.18 12.30
CA THR A 58 8.20 7.16 12.41
C THR A 58 8.42 6.81 13.88
N ALA A 59 8.43 5.50 14.19
CA ALA A 59 8.67 5.04 15.54
C ALA A 59 10.08 5.45 16.02
N PRO A 60 10.26 5.79 17.31
CA PRO A 60 11.58 6.17 17.83
C PRO A 60 12.65 5.09 17.64
N LEU A 61 12.24 3.82 17.69
CA LEU A 61 13.08 2.65 17.42
C LEU A 61 12.36 1.74 16.45
N PHE A 62 13.02 1.35 15.36
CA PHE A 62 12.50 0.39 14.39
C PHE A 62 13.64 -0.37 13.70
N SER A 63 13.37 -1.62 13.33
CA SER A 63 14.22 -2.45 12.48
C SER A 63 13.70 -2.57 11.04
N CYS A 64 12.49 -2.07 10.78
CA CYS A 64 11.91 -1.98 9.44
C CYS A 64 10.85 -0.88 9.40
N GLU A 65 10.91 -0.03 8.39
CA GLU A 65 9.87 0.95 8.06
C GLU A 65 9.52 0.81 6.57
N MET A 66 8.24 0.88 6.24
CA MET A 66 7.77 0.94 4.85
C MET A 66 6.62 1.93 4.76
N VAL A 67 6.69 2.84 3.79
CA VAL A 67 5.68 3.87 3.53
C VAL A 67 5.47 4.04 2.02
N LEU A 68 4.35 4.65 1.64
CA LEU A 68 4.08 5.11 0.29
C LEU A 68 4.46 6.58 0.14
N TYR A 69 4.88 6.98 -1.06
CA TYR A 69 4.96 8.39 -1.46
C TYR A 69 3.87 8.72 -2.48
N ASP A 70 3.32 9.92 -2.38
CA ASP A 70 2.53 10.49 -3.47
C ASP A 70 3.44 10.84 -4.66
N SER A 71 2.85 11.03 -5.84
CA SER A 71 3.60 11.31 -7.08
C SER A 71 4.48 12.56 -7.02
N ASN A 72 4.18 13.51 -6.14
CA ASN A 72 4.93 14.75 -5.96
C ASN A 72 5.94 14.70 -4.81
N TRP A 73 6.10 13.56 -4.12
CA TRP A 73 7.02 13.39 -3.00
C TRP A 73 6.76 14.32 -1.81
N THR A 74 5.53 14.79 -1.65
CA THR A 74 5.15 15.73 -0.60
C THR A 74 4.60 15.05 0.64
N LYS A 75 4.13 13.80 0.53
CA LYS A 75 3.46 13.07 1.61
C LYS A 75 3.96 11.64 1.73
N LYS A 76 4.19 11.21 2.97
CA LYS A 76 4.29 9.80 3.34
C LYS A 76 2.89 9.27 3.67
N LEU A 77 2.50 8.17 3.04
CA LEU A 77 1.18 7.57 3.18
C LEU A 77 1.29 6.13 3.72
N ALA A 78 0.32 5.73 4.55
CA ALA A 78 0.07 4.31 4.88
C ALA A 78 -0.94 3.69 3.90
N LYS A 79 -1.73 4.51 3.20
CA LYS A 79 -2.72 4.05 2.24
C LYS A 79 -2.84 5.04 1.08
N ASP A 80 -2.85 4.52 -0.15
CA ASP A 80 -3.13 5.29 -1.38
C ASP A 80 -4.07 4.50 -2.28
N ILE A 81 -5.38 4.78 -2.14
CA ILE A 81 -6.43 4.27 -3.01
C ILE A 81 -6.77 5.36 -4.02
N ARG A 82 -6.64 5.06 -5.30
CA ARG A 82 -6.91 6.01 -6.39
C ARG A 82 -8.25 5.73 -7.05
N ASN A 83 -8.78 6.71 -7.75
CA ASN A 83 -9.95 6.49 -8.59
C ASN A 83 -9.55 5.64 -9.80
N GLU A 84 -10.48 4.85 -10.31
CA GLU A 84 -10.34 4.26 -11.63
C GLU A 84 -10.40 5.38 -12.67
N ASN A 85 -9.22 5.86 -13.08
CA ASN A 85 -9.11 6.66 -14.29
C ASN A 85 -8.96 5.71 -15.49
N ASP A 86 -9.31 6.19 -16.69
CA ASP A 86 -9.06 5.51 -17.99
C ASP A 86 -7.56 5.39 -18.34
N GLU A 87 -6.67 5.66 -17.37
CA GLU A 87 -5.23 5.46 -17.52
C GLU A 87 -4.93 3.98 -17.73
N THR A 88 -4.03 3.71 -18.67
CA THR A 88 -3.55 2.37 -19.02
C THR A 88 -2.70 1.77 -17.89
N THR A 89 -2.15 2.63 -17.03
CA THR A 89 -1.10 2.28 -16.08
C THR A 89 -1.28 3.06 -14.79
N ASN A 90 -1.31 2.36 -13.65
CA ASN A 90 -1.23 2.99 -12.32
C ASN A 90 0.11 2.66 -11.68
N SER A 91 0.68 3.57 -10.89
CA SER A 91 1.94 3.32 -10.20
C SER A 91 2.02 3.86 -8.78
N TRP A 92 2.64 3.10 -7.87
CA TRP A 92 2.82 3.46 -6.46
C TRP A 92 4.29 3.39 -6.07
N ILE A 93 4.80 4.49 -5.50
CA ILE A 93 6.17 4.56 -5.00
C ILE A 93 6.18 4.05 -3.57
N ILE A 94 6.91 2.96 -3.34
CA ILE A 94 7.16 2.38 -2.02
C ILE A 94 8.56 2.79 -1.59
N ALA A 95 8.67 3.27 -0.36
CA ALA A 95 9.93 3.47 0.33
C ALA A 95 10.04 2.46 1.46
N ILE A 96 11.14 1.74 1.53
CA ILE A 96 11.43 0.77 2.60
C ILE A 96 12.82 1.02 3.18
N ASN A 97 12.92 1.03 4.51
CA ASN A 97 14.18 0.98 5.22
C ASN A 97 14.33 -0.40 5.87
N PRO A 98 15.17 -1.30 5.30
CA PRO A 98 15.21 -2.70 5.69
C PRO A 98 15.98 -3.00 6.97
N GLY A 99 16.88 -2.11 7.42
CA GLY A 99 17.66 -2.28 8.66
C GLY A 99 17.23 -1.39 9.81
N GLY A 100 16.49 -0.31 9.51
CA GLY A 100 15.98 0.66 10.46
C GLY A 100 17.07 1.34 11.30
N ASN A 101 16.66 2.06 12.35
CA ASN A 101 17.57 2.85 13.16
C ASN A 101 18.15 2.12 14.40
N VAL A 102 17.81 0.84 14.57
CA VAL A 102 18.31 0.01 15.70
C VAL A 102 19.48 -0.89 15.33
N ALA A 103 19.72 -1.10 14.05
CA ALA A 103 20.88 -1.85 13.56
C ALA A 103 22.13 -0.97 13.50
N SER A 104 23.30 -1.60 13.54
CA SER A 104 24.55 -0.93 13.18
C SER A 104 24.44 -0.39 11.75
N PRO A 105 24.85 0.84 11.46
CA PRO A 105 24.81 1.40 10.10
C PRO A 105 25.72 0.64 9.12
N PHE A 106 26.61 -0.22 9.63
CA PHE A 106 27.51 -1.03 8.82
C PHE A 106 26.98 -2.45 8.54
N ASP A 107 25.88 -2.85 9.19
CA ASP A 107 25.31 -4.18 9.03
C ASP A 107 24.21 -4.14 7.98
N SER A 108 24.37 -4.92 6.91
CA SER A 108 23.25 -5.19 6.00
C SER A 108 22.26 -6.11 6.70
N LYS A 109 20.99 -5.69 6.71
CA LYS A 109 19.86 -6.38 7.32
C LYS A 109 18.82 -6.72 6.29
N LYS A 110 18.06 -7.77 6.60
CA LYS A 110 17.01 -8.28 5.73
C LYS A 110 15.64 -7.83 6.22
N SER A 111 14.85 -7.29 5.32
CA SER A 111 13.41 -7.17 5.49
C SER A 111 12.69 -7.93 4.38
N THR A 112 11.72 -8.76 4.76
CA THR A 112 10.88 -9.47 3.78
C THR A 112 9.60 -8.68 3.54
N ILE A 113 9.37 -8.28 2.29
CA ILE A 113 8.10 -7.72 1.82
C ILE A 113 7.21 -8.90 1.38
N LYS A 114 5.94 -8.90 1.78
CA LYS A 114 4.94 -9.93 1.44
C LYS A 114 3.61 -9.31 1.07
N TRP A 115 2.91 -9.95 0.15
CA TRP A 115 1.57 -9.57 -0.30
C TRP A 115 0.75 -10.81 -0.61
N ASP A 116 -0.56 -10.63 -0.75
CA ASP A 116 -1.51 -11.67 -1.12
C ASP A 116 -1.99 -11.41 -2.57
N PRO A 117 -1.61 -12.26 -3.56
CA PRO A 117 -2.02 -12.12 -4.95
C PRO A 117 -3.52 -11.97 -5.17
N SER A 118 -4.34 -12.57 -4.30
CA SER A 118 -5.80 -12.55 -4.43
C SER A 118 -6.41 -11.17 -4.16
N GLN A 119 -5.63 -10.25 -3.60
CA GLN A 119 -6.06 -8.88 -3.30
C GLN A 119 -5.83 -7.90 -4.46
N PHE A 120 -5.09 -8.31 -5.49
CA PHE A 120 -4.88 -7.50 -6.68
C PHE A 120 -6.06 -7.65 -7.63
N GLY A 121 -6.59 -6.52 -8.13
CA GLY A 121 -7.58 -6.51 -9.22
C GLY A 121 -6.93 -6.80 -10.56
N ASP A 122 -7.66 -6.61 -11.65
CA ASP A 122 -7.22 -7.02 -13.00
C ASP A 122 -5.93 -6.35 -13.48
N GLY A 123 -5.25 -7.02 -14.40
CA GLY A 123 -3.98 -6.58 -14.98
C GLY A 123 -2.76 -7.31 -14.43
N THR A 124 -1.58 -6.87 -14.87
CA THR A 124 -0.27 -7.38 -14.45
C THR A 124 0.36 -6.40 -13.47
N PHE A 125 0.95 -6.90 -12.39
CA PHE A 125 1.57 -6.08 -11.35
C PHE A 125 3.07 -6.32 -11.33
N LYS A 126 3.85 -5.31 -11.70
CA LYS A 126 5.32 -5.38 -11.70
C LYS A 126 5.88 -4.65 -10.49
N LEU A 127 6.99 -5.14 -9.96
CA LEU A 127 7.82 -4.42 -9.00
C LEU A 127 9.13 -4.03 -9.68
N ILE A 128 9.42 -2.73 -9.69
CA ILE A 128 10.60 -2.14 -10.31
C ILE A 128 11.47 -1.55 -9.20
N SER A 129 12.79 -1.75 -9.27
CA SER A 129 13.75 -1.11 -8.39
C SER A 129 13.86 0.39 -8.69
N GLY A 130 13.90 1.23 -7.66
CA GLY A 130 13.85 2.68 -7.79
C GLY A 130 12.43 3.24 -7.82
N TRP A 131 12.30 4.51 -8.22
CA TRP A 131 11.03 5.23 -8.25
C TRP A 131 10.58 5.64 -9.66
N GLN A 132 11.40 5.34 -10.66
CA GLN A 132 11.14 5.60 -12.07
C GLN A 132 10.82 4.28 -12.79
N ALA A 133 10.09 4.36 -13.89
CA ALA A 133 9.66 3.18 -14.64
C ALA A 133 10.78 2.56 -15.50
N ASP A 134 11.96 3.16 -15.54
CA ASP A 134 13.16 2.70 -16.26
C ASP A 134 14.13 1.88 -15.38
N GLY A 135 13.78 1.65 -14.12
CA GLY A 135 14.54 0.80 -13.22
C GLY A 135 14.50 -0.68 -13.58
N GLU A 136 15.31 -1.48 -12.88
CA GLU A 136 15.33 -2.93 -13.05
C GLU A 136 14.01 -3.56 -12.57
N CYS A 137 13.38 -4.40 -13.40
CA CYS A 137 12.23 -5.17 -12.99
C CYS A 137 12.66 -6.32 -12.09
N VAL A 138 12.40 -6.18 -10.79
CA VAL A 138 12.79 -7.18 -9.78
C VAL A 138 11.74 -8.26 -9.58
N ILE A 139 10.45 -7.94 -9.82
CA ILE A 139 9.36 -8.92 -9.85
C ILE A 139 8.51 -8.65 -11.11
N PRO A 140 8.51 -9.54 -12.11
CA PRO A 140 7.78 -9.33 -13.36
C PRO A 140 6.26 -9.53 -13.21
N ASP A 141 5.81 -10.33 -12.24
CA ASP A 141 4.40 -10.45 -11.89
C ASP A 141 4.22 -10.79 -10.40
N MET A 142 3.75 -9.82 -9.63
CA MET A 142 3.42 -9.93 -8.20
C MET A 142 2.23 -10.87 -7.94
N ARG A 143 1.57 -11.42 -8.96
CA ARG A 143 0.59 -12.49 -8.79
C ARG A 143 1.23 -13.89 -8.75
N LEU A 144 2.41 -14.04 -9.35
CA LEU A 144 3.16 -15.31 -9.38
C LEU A 144 4.17 -15.41 -8.23
N GLU A 145 4.76 -14.29 -7.86
CA GLU A 145 5.63 -14.17 -6.69
C GLU A 145 4.88 -13.41 -5.59
N THR A 146 4.98 -13.87 -4.34
CA THR A 146 4.18 -13.32 -3.21
C THR A 146 5.02 -12.61 -2.16
N GLN A 147 6.34 -12.56 -2.37
CA GLN A 147 7.29 -11.97 -1.44
C GLN A 147 8.61 -11.62 -2.11
N MET A 148 9.34 -10.68 -1.53
CA MET A 148 10.70 -10.31 -1.91
C MET A 148 11.52 -9.99 -0.65
N ASP A 149 12.76 -10.46 -0.61
CA ASP A 149 13.72 -10.07 0.43
C ASP A 149 14.45 -8.80 -0.03
N VAL A 150 14.46 -7.78 0.84
CA VAL A 150 15.16 -6.52 0.64
C VAL A 150 16.32 -6.45 1.64
N TRP A 151 17.52 -6.19 1.13
CA TRP A 151 18.74 -6.10 1.92
C TRP A 151 19.25 -4.66 1.95
N GLY A 152 19.63 -4.18 3.13
CA GLY A 152 20.19 -2.84 3.34
C GLY A 152 20.39 -2.54 4.82
N GLY A 153 21.08 -1.44 5.13
CA GLY A 153 21.27 -0.92 6.49
C GLY A 153 20.16 0.06 6.88
N ASN A 154 20.57 1.18 7.49
CA ASN A 154 19.68 2.28 7.85
C ASN A 154 19.57 3.31 6.71
N GLU A 155 19.02 2.88 5.58
CA GLU A 155 18.78 3.73 4.42
C GLU A 155 17.41 3.45 3.82
N THR A 156 16.88 4.44 3.11
CA THR A 156 15.62 4.27 2.38
C THR A 156 15.92 3.78 0.97
N LEU A 157 15.40 2.60 0.64
CA LEU A 157 15.36 2.04 -0.70
C LEU A 157 13.98 2.28 -1.31
N TYR A 158 13.92 2.48 -2.62
CA TYR A 158 12.68 2.77 -3.33
C TYR A 158 12.33 1.64 -4.29
N PHE A 159 11.04 1.38 -4.41
CA PHE A 159 10.47 0.49 -5.41
C PHE A 159 9.22 1.12 -6.00
N LEU A 160 8.94 0.80 -7.25
CA LEU A 160 7.74 1.22 -7.95
C LEU A 160 6.88 -0.01 -8.24
N ILE A 161 5.65 -0.04 -7.73
CA ILE A 161 4.64 -0.98 -8.20
C ILE A 161 3.96 -0.38 -9.40
N ILE A 162 3.91 -1.11 -10.51
CA ILE A 162 3.20 -0.72 -11.72
C ILE A 162 2.09 -1.73 -11.99
N GLN A 163 0.85 -1.25 -12.11
CA GLN A 163 -0.27 -2.02 -12.65
C GLN A 163 -0.40 -1.70 -14.14
N GLU A 164 -0.30 -2.70 -15.00
CA GLU A 164 -0.62 -2.60 -16.43
C GLU A 164 -1.97 -3.28 -16.68
N LYS A 165 -2.97 -2.51 -17.15
CA LYS A 165 -4.29 -3.06 -17.46
C LYS A 165 -4.20 -3.92 -18.74
N ASN A 166 -4.76 -5.12 -18.70
CA ASN A 166 -4.97 -5.92 -19.91
C ASN A 166 -6.20 -5.36 -20.63
N PHE A 167 -6.02 -4.83 -21.84
CA PHE A 167 -7.17 -4.50 -22.68
C PHE A 167 -7.71 -5.79 -23.28
N GLU A 168 -8.98 -6.10 -23.03
CA GLU A 168 -9.68 -7.02 -23.90
C GLU A 168 -9.80 -6.33 -25.26
N THR A 169 -9.12 -6.87 -26.28
CA THR A 169 -9.41 -6.52 -27.67
C THR A 169 -10.82 -7.02 -27.97
N THR A 170 -11.81 -6.15 -27.79
CA THR A 170 -13.14 -6.35 -28.38
C THR A 170 -12.98 -6.35 -29.90
N ASN A 171 -12.99 -7.56 -30.49
CA ASN A 171 -13.12 -7.78 -31.93
C ASN A 171 -14.57 -7.54 -32.37
#